data_AF-A0A7S7STU1-F1
#
_entry.id   AF-A0A7S7STU1-F1
#
_cell.length_a   1.000
_cell.length_b   1.000
_cell.length_c   1.000
_cell.angle_alpha   90.00
_cell.angle_beta   90.00
_cell.angle_gamma   90.00
#
_symmetry.space_group_name_H-M   'P 1'
#
loop_
_entity.id
_entity.type
_entity.pdbx_description
1 polymer ?
#
loop_
_entity_poly.entity_id
_entity_poly.type
_entity_poly.pdbx_seq_one_letter_code
_entity_poly.pdbx_strand_id
1 'polypeptide(L)'
;MRPHFVLNLFLAPAALLLAAGAGAQNMPYPPADTAPLTSVQVTAMAKPQRIRQHQAEKISGAYEMSNGWYLRVLTSARHIDAIIDDQPPLRLMPVAPYRFVSGDGNVTMDFHRGQTGDDMTMSYVPDKQLAQRIVISSRVAQR
;
A
#
# COMPACT_ATOMS: atom_id res chain seq x y z
N MET A 1 -39.99 52.79 36.41
CA MET A 1 -38.61 52.36 36.75
C MET A 1 -38.36 51.00 36.08
N ARG A 2 -37.42 50.95 35.13
CA ARG A 2 -36.63 49.73 34.77
C ARG A 2 -35.57 49.50 35.89
N PRO A 3 -34.79 48.40 35.93
CA PRO A 3 -34.80 47.16 35.14
C PRO A 3 -34.81 45.90 36.05
N HIS A 4 -34.79 44.70 35.49
CA HIS A 4 -33.80 43.66 35.85
C HIS A 4 -33.87 42.57 34.76
N PHE A 5 -32.93 42.68 33.82
CA PHE A 5 -32.53 41.60 32.93
C PHE A 5 -31.88 40.50 33.78
N VAL A 6 -32.40 39.28 33.73
CA VAL A 6 -31.63 38.08 34.09
C VAL A 6 -31.54 37.24 32.82
N LEU A 7 -30.53 37.56 32.03
CA LEU A 7 -30.05 36.80 30.89
C LEU A 7 -29.35 35.56 31.45
N ASN A 8 -30.09 34.46 31.67
CA ASN A 8 -29.47 33.21 32.11
C ASN A 8 -28.96 32.41 30.90
N LEU A 9 -27.65 32.46 30.80
CA LEU A 9 -26.72 31.79 29.91
C LEU A 9 -26.86 30.26 29.96
N PHE A 10 -27.30 29.63 28.87
CA PHE A 10 -27.02 28.22 28.57
C PHE A 10 -26.83 28.04 27.06
N LEU A 11 -25.72 28.57 26.54
CA LEU A 11 -25.18 28.19 25.24
C LEU A 11 -24.01 27.23 25.48
N ALA A 12 -24.19 25.95 25.16
CA ALA A 12 -23.12 25.10 24.63
C ALA A 12 -23.74 23.80 24.08
N PRO A 13 -23.92 23.66 22.76
CA PRO A 13 -24.23 22.36 22.18
C PRO A 13 -23.00 21.46 22.31
N ALA A 14 -23.18 20.36 23.03
CA ALA A 14 -22.30 19.21 22.98
C ALA A 14 -22.38 18.60 21.57
N ALA A 15 -21.41 18.92 20.72
CA ALA A 15 -21.14 18.19 19.49
C ALA A 15 -19.63 18.12 19.31
N LEU A 16 -18.99 17.31 20.15
CA LEU A 16 -17.72 16.68 19.82
C LEU A 16 -17.98 15.69 18.67
N LEU A 17 -18.16 16.22 17.47
CA LEU A 17 -17.98 15.44 16.27
C LEU A 17 -16.47 15.23 16.14
N LEU A 18 -16.06 14.06 16.60
CA LEU A 18 -14.87 13.35 16.16
C LEU A 18 -14.85 13.40 14.63
N ALA A 19 -14.22 14.43 14.07
CA ALA A 19 -13.67 14.35 12.73
C ALA A 19 -12.60 13.27 12.82
N ALA A 20 -12.99 12.02 12.55
CA ALA A 20 -12.09 10.94 12.27
C ALA A 20 -11.18 11.46 11.15
N GLY A 21 -9.96 11.86 11.54
CA GLY A 21 -8.97 12.31 10.60
C GLY A 21 -8.79 11.20 9.59
N ALA A 22 -9.08 11.50 8.33
CA ALA A 22 -8.41 10.85 7.22
C ALA A 22 -6.94 11.27 7.29
N GLY A 23 -6.24 10.76 8.30
CA GLY A 23 -4.80 10.81 8.37
C GLY A 23 -4.32 9.82 7.34
N ALA A 24 -4.23 10.26 6.09
CA ALA A 24 -3.14 9.81 5.23
C ALA A 24 -1.87 10.17 6.02
N GLN A 25 -1.42 9.23 6.85
CA GLN A 25 -0.28 9.45 7.72
C GLN A 25 0.89 9.82 6.81
N ASN A 26 1.71 10.78 7.23
CA ASN A 26 2.85 11.34 6.52
C ASN A 26 4.00 10.32 6.37
N MET A 27 3.67 9.09 5.96
CA MET A 27 4.61 8.04 5.64
C MET A 27 5.17 8.31 4.25
N PRO A 28 6.49 8.23 4.07
CA PRO A 28 7.11 8.38 2.76
C PRO A 28 6.64 7.26 1.83
N TYR A 29 6.29 7.61 0.60
CA TYR A 29 6.01 6.61 -0.43
C TYR A 29 7.25 5.75 -0.70
N PRO A 30 7.07 4.48 -1.10
CA PRO A 30 8.16 3.71 -1.67
C PRO A 30 8.81 4.46 -2.84
N PRO A 31 10.15 4.48 -2.91
CA PRO A 31 10.85 5.11 -4.02
C PRO A 31 10.52 4.40 -5.33
N ALA A 32 10.50 5.15 -6.44
CA ALA A 32 10.37 4.59 -7.78
C ALA A 32 11.51 3.60 -8.07
N ASP A 33 11.22 2.51 -8.79
CA ASP A 33 12.25 1.59 -9.23
C ASP A 33 13.06 2.22 -10.37
N THR A 34 14.28 2.66 -10.05
CA THR A 34 15.22 3.24 -11.02
C THR A 34 16.32 2.27 -11.42
N ALA A 35 16.33 1.04 -10.88
CA ALA A 35 17.38 0.09 -11.18
C ALA A 35 17.16 -0.53 -12.58
N PRO A 36 18.21 -0.66 -13.41
CA PRO A 36 18.16 -1.52 -14.57
C PRO A 36 17.76 -2.94 -14.13
N LEU A 37 16.83 -3.56 -14.84
CA LEU A 37 16.23 -4.88 -14.55
C LEU A 37 17.23 -6.06 -14.49
N THR A 38 18.53 -5.80 -14.49
CA THR A 38 19.62 -6.75 -14.71
C THR A 38 20.37 -7.19 -13.46
N SER A 39 20.11 -6.67 -12.26
CA SER A 39 20.86 -7.12 -11.08
C SER A 39 20.09 -7.02 -9.76
N VAL A 40 19.32 -8.07 -9.46
CA VAL A 40 19.21 -8.50 -8.05
C VAL A 40 19.90 -9.85 -7.95
N GLN A 41 21.15 -9.82 -7.51
CA GLN A 41 21.89 -11.02 -7.15
C GLN A 41 21.41 -11.49 -5.77
N VAL A 42 20.21 -12.04 -5.69
CA VAL A 42 19.85 -12.93 -4.58
C VAL A 42 20.50 -14.28 -4.88
N THR A 43 21.10 -14.90 -3.88
CA THR A 43 21.77 -16.22 -3.93
C THR A 43 20.79 -17.34 -4.32
N ALA A 44 20.34 -17.35 -5.56
CA ALA A 44 19.73 -18.42 -6.33
C ALA A 44 19.41 -17.82 -7.70
N MET A 45 19.83 -18.46 -8.79
CA MET A 45 19.40 -18.07 -10.13
C MET A 45 17.86 -18.15 -10.18
N ALA A 46 17.17 -17.01 -10.04
CA ALA A 46 15.73 -16.96 -10.17
C ALA A 46 15.40 -17.30 -11.62
N LYS A 47 14.86 -18.51 -11.85
CA LYS A 47 14.32 -18.88 -13.16
C LYS A 47 13.30 -17.80 -13.54
N PRO A 48 13.29 -17.31 -14.79
CA PRO A 48 12.31 -16.33 -15.21
C PRO A 48 10.91 -16.89 -14.97
N GLN A 49 10.24 -16.37 -13.93
CA GLN A 49 8.94 -16.86 -13.52
C GLN A 49 7.87 -16.08 -14.29
N ARG A 50 6.96 -16.82 -14.94
CA ARG A 50 5.81 -16.23 -15.62
C ARG A 50 4.63 -16.16 -14.67
N ILE A 51 3.91 -15.04 -14.68
CA ILE A 51 2.62 -14.93 -13.99
C ILE A 51 1.60 -15.72 -14.80
N ARG A 52 0.98 -16.72 -14.17
CA ARG A 52 -0.08 -17.52 -14.80
C ARG A 52 -1.38 -16.72 -14.78
N GLN A 53 -2.27 -16.96 -15.75
CA GLN A 53 -3.54 -16.24 -15.85
C GLN A 53 -4.38 -16.32 -14.55
N HIS A 54 -4.56 -17.52 -14.00
CA HIS A 54 -5.29 -17.68 -12.72
C HIS A 54 -4.62 -16.99 -11.53
N GLN A 55 -3.30 -16.74 -11.59
CA GLN A 55 -2.60 -15.98 -10.55
C GLN A 55 -2.86 -14.50 -10.75
N ALA A 56 -2.79 -14.03 -12.01
CA ALA A 56 -3.06 -12.65 -12.39
C ALA A 56 -4.47 -12.23 -11.97
N GLU A 57 -5.49 -13.01 -12.31
CA GLU A 57 -6.90 -12.75 -11.97
C GLU A 57 -7.15 -12.60 -10.47
N LYS A 58 -6.33 -13.22 -9.63
CA LYS A 58 -6.50 -13.18 -8.18
C LYS A 58 -5.75 -12.03 -7.50
N ILE A 59 -4.72 -11.47 -8.14
CA ILE A 59 -3.89 -10.39 -7.57
C ILE A 59 -4.12 -9.05 -8.26
N SER A 60 -4.78 -9.04 -9.43
CA SER A 60 -5.19 -7.80 -10.09
C SER A 60 -6.36 -7.18 -9.34
N GLY A 61 -6.39 -5.85 -9.30
CA GLY A 61 -7.50 -5.11 -8.71
C GLY A 61 -7.02 -3.94 -7.86
N ALA A 62 -7.92 -3.48 -7.02
CA ALA A 62 -7.72 -2.37 -6.11
C ALA A 62 -7.70 -2.83 -4.66
N TYR A 63 -6.85 -2.17 -3.89
CA TYR A 63 -6.48 -2.53 -2.53
C TYR A 63 -6.51 -1.26 -1.67
N GLU A 64 -7.25 -1.32 -0.57
CA GLU A 64 -7.17 -0.28 0.47
C GLU A 64 -6.08 -0.68 1.45
N MET A 65 -5.04 0.14 1.54
CA MET A 65 -3.89 -0.10 2.40
C MET A 65 -4.20 0.35 3.84
N SER A 66 -3.65 -0.36 4.83
CA SER A 66 -3.91 -0.06 6.25
C SER A 66 -3.43 1.32 6.71
N ASN A 67 -2.57 1.98 5.93
CA ASN A 67 -2.10 3.34 6.18
C ASN A 67 -2.90 4.42 5.43
N GLY A 68 -4.01 4.04 4.78
CA GLY A 68 -4.91 4.95 4.08
C GLY A 68 -4.60 5.17 2.60
N TRP A 69 -3.55 4.55 2.05
CA TRP A 69 -3.26 4.61 0.62
C TRP A 69 -4.20 3.71 -0.20
N TYR A 70 -4.40 4.10 -1.45
CA TYR A 70 -5.06 3.26 -2.44
C TYR A 70 -4.01 2.64 -3.37
N LEU A 71 -4.03 1.32 -3.52
CA LEU A 71 -3.14 0.60 -4.41
C LEU A 71 -3.93 -0.06 -5.53
N ARG A 72 -3.54 0.19 -6.77
CA ARG A 72 -4.02 -0.53 -7.95
C ARG A 72 -2.92 -1.43 -8.50
N VAL A 73 -3.25 -2.71 -8.70
CA VAL A 73 -2.33 -3.71 -9.24
C VAL A 73 -2.75 -4.09 -10.66
N LEU A 74 -1.86 -3.83 -11.62
CA LEU A 74 -2.00 -4.25 -13.01
C LEU A 74 -1.04 -5.40 -13.27
N THR A 75 -1.54 -6.49 -13.85
CA THR A 75 -0.75 -7.70 -14.10
C THR A 75 -0.35 -7.83 -15.56
N SER A 76 0.91 -8.18 -15.81
CA SER A 76 1.43 -8.58 -17.12
C SER A 76 1.94 -10.03 -17.06
N ALA A 77 2.37 -10.59 -18.19
CA ALA A 77 2.88 -11.95 -18.22
C ALA A 77 4.15 -12.16 -17.38
N ARG A 78 4.97 -11.10 -17.19
CA ARG A 78 6.30 -11.18 -16.56
C ARG A 78 6.47 -10.30 -15.33
N HIS A 79 5.52 -9.42 -15.04
CA HIS A 79 5.62 -8.44 -13.97
C HIS A 79 4.24 -7.98 -13.53
N ILE A 80 4.20 -7.28 -12.41
CA ILE A 80 3.07 -6.44 -12.03
C ILE A 80 3.52 -4.99 -12.00
N ASP A 81 2.61 -4.09 -12.30
CA ASP A 81 2.77 -2.65 -12.08
C ASP A 81 1.82 -2.26 -10.94
N ALA A 82 2.40 -1.79 -9.84
CA ALA A 82 1.71 -1.35 -8.62
C ALA A 82 1.65 0.18 -8.59
N ILE A 83 0.45 0.74 -8.59
CA ILE A 83 0.21 2.19 -8.62
C ILE A 83 -0.40 2.59 -7.29
N ILE A 84 0.33 3.38 -6.51
CA ILE A 84 -0.13 3.89 -5.21
C ILE A 84 -0.63 5.31 -5.41
N ASP A 85 -1.90 5.56 -5.11
CA ASP A 85 -2.58 6.84 -5.32
C ASP A 85 -2.29 7.38 -6.74
N ASP A 86 -1.65 8.55 -6.86
CA ASP A 86 -1.26 9.18 -8.12
C ASP A 86 0.25 9.08 -8.42
N GLN A 87 0.96 8.16 -7.76
CA GLN A 87 2.41 7.98 -7.95
C GLN A 87 2.75 7.21 -9.23
N PRO A 88 3.98 7.39 -9.77
CA PRO A 88 4.47 6.57 -10.87
C PRO A 88 4.36 5.06 -10.57
N PRO A 89 4.02 4.22 -11.57
CA PRO A 89 3.90 2.78 -11.36
C PRO A 89 5.22 2.15 -10.87
N LEU A 90 5.11 1.34 -9.82
CA LEU A 90 6.18 0.49 -9.31
C LEU A 90 6.14 -0.86 -10.00
N ARG A 91 7.16 -1.14 -10.80
CA ARG A 91 7.28 -2.42 -11.49
C ARG A 91 7.90 -3.46 -10.57
N LEU A 92 7.22 -4.60 -10.38
CA LEU A 92 7.72 -5.69 -9.54
C LEU A 92 7.76 -7.02 -10.32
N MET A 93 8.85 -7.77 -10.13
CA MET A 93 9.10 -9.07 -10.74
C MET A 93 8.65 -10.22 -9.84
N PRO A 94 8.05 -11.28 -10.39
CA PRO A 94 7.74 -12.48 -9.62
C PRO A 94 9.04 -13.20 -9.22
N VAL A 95 9.19 -13.46 -7.93
CA VAL A 95 10.32 -14.25 -7.38
C VAL A 95 9.85 -15.57 -6.77
N ALA A 96 8.56 -15.67 -6.44
CA ALA A 96 7.88 -16.90 -6.05
C ALA A 96 6.37 -16.76 -6.37
N PRO A 97 5.57 -17.83 -6.31
CA PRO A 97 4.12 -17.72 -6.41
C PRO A 97 3.58 -16.69 -5.41
N TYR A 98 2.80 -15.72 -5.90
CA TYR A 98 2.22 -14.62 -5.13
C TYR A 98 3.23 -13.69 -4.42
N ARG A 99 4.53 -13.75 -4.76
CA ARG A 99 5.57 -12.87 -4.20
C ARG A 99 6.29 -12.11 -5.30
N PHE A 100 6.35 -10.80 -5.14
CA PHE A 100 6.89 -9.87 -6.12
C PHE A 100 7.87 -8.89 -5.49
N VAL A 101 8.92 -8.53 -6.21
CA VAL A 101 10.02 -7.67 -5.71
C VAL A 101 10.42 -6.64 -6.77
N SER A 102 10.78 -5.42 -6.35
CA SER A 102 11.30 -4.38 -7.26
C SER A 102 12.67 -4.76 -7.82
N GLY A 103 13.08 -4.15 -8.94
CA GLY A 103 14.38 -4.36 -9.56
C GLY A 103 15.56 -4.02 -8.64
N ASP A 104 15.36 -3.20 -7.62
CA ASP A 104 16.37 -2.85 -6.61
C ASP A 104 16.24 -3.62 -5.28
N GLY A 105 15.26 -4.53 -5.16
CA GLY A 105 15.03 -5.32 -3.96
C GLY A 105 14.43 -4.57 -2.76
N ASN A 106 14.15 -3.27 -2.90
CA ASN A 106 13.71 -2.45 -1.76
C ASN A 106 12.22 -2.51 -1.50
N VAL A 107 11.42 -2.97 -2.46
CA VAL A 107 9.99 -3.19 -2.31
C VAL A 107 9.67 -4.67 -2.50
N THR A 108 8.86 -5.22 -1.61
CA THR A 108 8.32 -6.57 -1.72
C THR A 108 6.81 -6.55 -1.51
N MET A 109 6.07 -7.26 -2.35
CA MET A 109 4.64 -7.52 -2.19
C MET A 109 4.40 -9.02 -2.09
N ASP A 110 3.73 -9.44 -1.02
CA ASP A 110 3.29 -10.81 -0.78
C ASP A 110 1.75 -10.83 -0.78
N PHE A 111 1.16 -11.50 -1.77
CA PHE A 111 -0.29 -11.65 -1.95
C PHE A 111 -0.77 -13.00 -1.41
N HIS A 112 -2.09 -13.15 -1.26
CA HIS A 112 -2.73 -14.37 -0.75
C HIS A 112 -2.18 -14.81 0.61
N ARG A 113 -1.91 -13.83 1.47
CA ARG A 113 -1.58 -14.08 2.87
C ARG A 113 -2.91 -14.22 3.64
N GLY A 114 -2.86 -14.82 4.83
CA GLY A 114 -4.03 -14.95 5.71
C GLY A 114 -5.00 -16.10 5.35
N GLN A 115 -6.00 -16.31 6.21
CA GLN A 115 -6.93 -17.46 6.13
C GLN A 115 -7.87 -17.40 4.92
N THR A 116 -8.20 -16.20 4.43
CA THR A 116 -9.14 -15.99 3.33
C THR A 116 -8.44 -15.90 1.97
N GLY A 117 -7.12 -15.71 1.95
CA GLY A 117 -6.36 -15.53 0.72
C GLY A 117 -6.55 -14.17 0.05
N ASP A 118 -7.23 -13.23 0.69
CA ASP A 118 -7.43 -11.86 0.13
C ASP A 118 -6.46 -10.83 0.72
N ASP A 119 -5.65 -11.21 1.71
CA ASP A 119 -4.71 -10.27 2.32
C ASP A 119 -3.45 -10.13 1.45
N MET A 120 -2.95 -8.90 1.40
CA MET A 120 -1.67 -8.53 0.80
C MET A 120 -0.82 -7.79 1.82
N THR A 121 0.49 -8.06 1.84
CA THR A 121 1.45 -7.27 2.60
C THR A 121 2.49 -6.66 1.67
N MET A 122 2.67 -5.35 1.78
CA MET A 122 3.73 -4.59 1.13
C MET A 122 4.80 -4.26 2.17
N SER A 123 6.06 -4.52 1.85
CA SER A 123 7.18 -4.05 2.65
C SER A 123 8.13 -3.22 1.80
N TYR A 124 8.62 -2.10 2.33
CA TYR A 124 9.55 -1.25 1.62
C TYR A 124 10.55 -0.53 2.53
N VAL A 125 11.64 -0.05 1.93
CA VAL A 125 12.65 0.79 2.58
C VAL A 125 12.52 2.22 2.04
N PRO A 126 12.12 3.20 2.87
CA PRO A 126 11.88 4.57 2.42
C PRO A 126 13.16 5.37 2.16
N ASP A 127 14.21 5.10 2.93
CA ASP A 127 15.55 5.68 2.75
C ASP A 127 16.58 4.57 2.88
N LYS A 128 17.41 4.38 1.83
CA LYS A 128 18.42 3.33 1.78
C LYS A 128 19.53 3.52 2.84
N GLN A 129 19.68 4.72 3.39
CA GLN A 129 20.63 5.02 4.47
C GLN A 129 20.10 4.63 5.84
N LEU A 130 18.78 4.50 5.98
CA LEU A 130 18.12 4.09 7.20
C LEU A 130 17.77 2.60 7.05
N ALA A 131 18.29 1.74 7.93
CA ALA A 131 17.97 0.31 7.95
C ALA A 131 16.52 0.01 8.41
N GLN A 132 15.58 0.92 8.14
CA GLN A 132 14.19 0.84 8.52
C GLN A 132 13.38 0.24 7.37
N ARG A 133 12.62 -0.82 7.67
CA ARG A 133 11.67 -1.42 6.72
C ARG A 133 10.26 -1.21 7.24
N ILE A 134 9.43 -0.57 6.43
CA ILE A 134 8.01 -0.35 6.70
C ILE A 134 7.24 -1.54 6.13
N VAL A 135 6.26 -2.05 6.88
CA VAL A 135 5.36 -3.13 6.45
C VAL A 135 3.93 -2.64 6.58
N ILE A 136 3.17 -2.73 5.50
CA ILE A 136 1.77 -2.30 5.39
C ILE A 136 0.96 -3.49 4.91
N SER A 137 -0.20 -3.72 5.50
CA SER A 137 -1.15 -4.74 5.06
C SER A 137 -2.32 -4.13 4.29
N SER A 138 -3.01 -4.95 3.53
CA SER A 138 -4.18 -4.56 2.77
C SER A 138 -5.11 -5.74 2.54
N ARG A 139 -6.36 -5.42 2.25
CA ARG A 139 -7.37 -6.34 1.74
C ARG A 139 -7.86 -5.86 0.38
N VAL A 140 -8.22 -6.81 -0.48
CA VAL A 140 -8.86 -6.50 -1.77
C VAL A 140 -10.10 -5.65 -1.50
N ALA A 141 -10.16 -4.46 -2.10
CA ALA A 141 -11.31 -3.56 -2.03
C ALA A 141 -12.22 -3.72 -3.25
N GLN A 142 -11.64 -3.98 -4.43
CA GLN A 142 -12.38 -4.18 -5.68
C GLN A 142 -11.57 -5.03 -6.67
N ARG A 143 -12.26 -5.84 -7.49
CA ARG A 143 -11.67 -6.67 -8.56
C ARG A 143 -12.16 -6.23 -9.92
#